data_AF-A0A4Q6IP39-F1
#
_entry.id   AF-A0A4Q6IP39-F1
#
_cell.length_a   1.000
_cell.length_b   1.000
_cell.length_c   1.000
_cell.angle_alpha   90.00
_cell.angle_beta   90.00
_cell.angle_gamma   90.00
#
_symmetry.space_group_name_H-M   'P 1'
#
loop_
_entity.id
_entity.type
_entity.pdbx_description
1 polymer ?
#
loop_
_entity_poly.entity_id
_entity_poly.type
_entity_poly.pdbx_seq_one_letter_code
_entity_poly.pdbx_strand_id
1 'polypeptide(L)'
;MSAPDGSPVGAERSIGQLFASATTEMSALVHDEIALAKAQIRQDVKRGATSGGAFVAAAGLLVFSLPMLNFALAYGIRTWSDWNLAVCFLLSFAANVLIALVLALIGLVFAKKAKKGRGPQKVAASVKESAGVLQKAKPHPRPDRPELPELPRDRVPEAIEAVARSSS
;
A
#
# COMPACT_ATOMS: atom_id res chain seq x y z
N MET A 1 -8.84 -63.70 -10.88
CA MET A 1 -9.32 -63.13 -12.15
C MET A 1 -10.38 -62.08 -11.81
N SER A 2 -10.19 -60.86 -12.32
CA SER A 2 -11.03 -59.64 -12.48
C SER A 2 -12.39 -59.54 -11.76
N ALA A 3 -12.85 -58.37 -11.31
CA ALA A 3 -12.86 -57.10 -12.05
C ALA A 3 -13.09 -55.88 -11.12
N PRO A 4 -12.92 -54.65 -11.63
CA PRO A 4 -12.64 -53.43 -10.88
C PRO A 4 -13.91 -52.64 -10.53
N ASP A 5 -13.92 -52.01 -9.35
CA ASP A 5 -14.94 -51.02 -9.00
C ASP A 5 -14.73 -49.74 -9.83
N GLY A 6 -15.64 -49.57 -10.79
CA GLY A 6 -15.77 -48.38 -11.60
C GLY A 6 -16.15 -47.20 -10.74
N SER A 7 -15.18 -46.32 -10.47
CA SER A 7 -15.48 -44.91 -10.31
C SER A 7 -16.19 -44.45 -11.59
N PRO A 8 -17.38 -43.83 -11.52
CA PRO A 8 -18.01 -43.30 -12.71
C PRO A 8 -17.19 -42.09 -13.17
N VAL A 9 -16.23 -42.32 -14.07
CA VAL A 9 -15.45 -41.27 -14.78
C VAL A 9 -16.33 -40.56 -15.83
N GLY A 10 -17.64 -40.48 -15.62
CA GLY A 10 -18.60 -40.04 -16.64
C GLY A 10 -19.98 -39.73 -16.12
N ALA A 11 -20.16 -39.40 -14.83
CA ALA A 11 -21.34 -38.64 -14.45
C ALA A 11 -21.16 -37.25 -15.07
N GLU A 12 -21.90 -36.96 -16.15
CA GLU A 12 -21.93 -35.64 -16.80
C GLU A 12 -22.07 -34.58 -15.72
N ARG A 13 -20.95 -33.90 -15.41
CA ARG A 13 -20.95 -32.91 -14.35
C ARG A 13 -21.93 -31.84 -14.79
N SER A 14 -23.02 -31.67 -14.04
CA SER A 14 -24.06 -30.74 -14.43
C SER A 14 -23.43 -29.36 -14.65
N ILE A 15 -23.92 -28.58 -15.61
CA ILE A 15 -23.39 -27.24 -15.88
C ILE A 15 -23.34 -26.39 -14.60
N GLY A 16 -24.30 -26.60 -13.68
CA GLY A 16 -24.29 -26.00 -12.35
C GLY A 16 -23.11 -26.44 -11.47
N GLN A 17 -22.71 -27.72 -11.50
CA GLN A 17 -21.54 -28.22 -10.77
C GLN A 17 -20.20 -27.78 -11.39
N LEU A 18 -20.14 -27.54 -12.71
CA LEU A 18 -18.95 -26.96 -13.36
C LEU A 18 -18.79 -25.47 -12.99
N PHE A 19 -19.89 -24.72 -13.02
CA PHE A 19 -19.88 -23.31 -12.64
C PHE A 19 -19.59 -23.10 -11.15
N ALA A 20 -20.14 -23.96 -10.28
CA ALA A 20 -19.85 -23.96 -8.85
C ALA A 20 -18.37 -24.28 -8.56
N SER A 21 -17.77 -25.23 -9.28
CA SER A 21 -16.35 -25.55 -9.17
C SER A 21 -15.46 -24.41 -9.68
N ALA A 22 -15.75 -23.84 -10.85
CA ALA A 22 -15.00 -22.71 -11.39
C ALA A 22 -15.06 -21.47 -10.48
N THR A 23 -16.23 -21.19 -9.90
CA THR A 23 -16.40 -20.10 -8.92
C THR A 23 -15.59 -20.36 -7.65
N THR A 24 -15.56 -21.60 -7.18
CA THR A 24 -14.76 -21.99 -6.02
C THR A 24 -13.27 -21.82 -6.27
N GLU A 25 -12.77 -22.24 -7.43
CA GLU A 25 -11.36 -22.07 -7.81
C GLU A 25 -10.98 -20.60 -7.98
N MET A 26 -11.85 -19.78 -8.56
CA MET A 26 -11.65 -18.34 -8.64
C MET A 26 -11.59 -17.71 -7.24
N SER A 27 -12.46 -18.14 -6.32
CA SER A 27 -12.47 -17.67 -4.94
C SER A 27 -11.19 -18.06 -4.18
N ALA A 28 -10.67 -19.27 -4.44
CA ALA A 28 -9.39 -19.73 -3.87
C ALA A 28 -8.20 -18.89 -4.39
N LEU A 29 -8.15 -18.61 -5.70
CA LEU A 29 -7.14 -17.75 -6.31
C LEU A 29 -7.12 -16.34 -5.71
N VAL A 30 -8.30 -15.72 -5.54
CA VAL A 30 -8.41 -14.40 -4.91
C VAL A 30 -7.91 -14.43 -3.47
N HIS A 31 -8.20 -15.49 -2.72
CA HIS A 31 -7.73 -15.63 -1.34
C HIS A 31 -6.20 -15.75 -1.28
N ASP A 32 -5.59 -16.48 -2.21
CA ASP A 32 -4.14 -16.61 -2.34
C ASP A 32 -3.48 -15.28 -2.73
N GLU A 33 -4.06 -14.54 -3.67
CA GLU A 33 -3.55 -13.22 -4.08
C GLU A 33 -3.57 -12.22 -2.90
N ILE A 34 -4.64 -12.27 -2.09
CA ILE A 34 -4.76 -11.46 -0.87
C ILE A 34 -3.74 -11.92 0.19
N ALA A 35 -3.55 -13.23 0.37
CA ALA A 35 -2.57 -13.76 1.29
C ALA A 35 -1.15 -13.33 0.90
N LEU A 36 -0.83 -13.36 -0.40
CA LEU A 36 0.44 -12.91 -0.96
C LEU A 36 0.65 -11.40 -0.76
N ALA A 37 -0.34 -10.58 -1.12
CA ALA A 37 -0.29 -9.13 -0.90
C ALA A 37 -0.10 -8.78 0.58
N LYS A 38 -0.79 -9.51 1.47
CA LYS A 38 -0.64 -9.35 2.93
C LYS A 38 0.76 -9.73 3.41
N ALA A 39 1.35 -10.79 2.85
CA ALA A 39 2.73 -11.18 3.14
C ALA A 39 3.72 -10.13 2.66
N GLN A 40 3.53 -9.58 1.46
CA GLN A 40 4.38 -8.52 0.90
C GLN A 40 4.30 -7.24 1.74
N ILE A 41 3.10 -6.79 2.11
CA ILE A 41 2.93 -5.63 3.01
C ILE A 41 3.63 -5.88 4.36
N ARG A 42 3.48 -7.06 4.96
CA ARG A 42 4.19 -7.39 6.21
C ARG A 42 5.71 -7.38 6.02
N GLN A 43 6.20 -7.86 4.89
CA GLN A 43 7.63 -7.87 4.58
C GLN A 43 8.16 -6.45 4.36
N ASP A 44 7.41 -5.59 3.67
CA ASP A 44 7.74 -4.18 3.44
C ASP A 44 7.70 -3.39 4.74
N VAL A 45 6.71 -3.62 5.60
CA VAL A 45 6.65 -3.03 6.94
C VAL A 45 7.83 -3.49 7.78
N LYS A 46 8.17 -4.78 7.78
CA LYS A 46 9.33 -5.30 8.53
C LYS A 46 10.63 -4.70 8.02
N ARG A 47 10.83 -4.65 6.70
CA ARG A 47 12.01 -4.02 6.07
C ARG A 47 12.09 -2.53 6.39
N GLY A 48 10.97 -1.81 6.28
CA GLY A 48 10.85 -0.40 6.60
C GLY A 48 11.06 -0.11 8.09
N ALA A 49 10.55 -0.96 8.97
CA ALA A 49 10.72 -0.84 10.41
C ALA A 49 12.16 -1.13 10.85
N THR A 50 12.79 -2.18 10.32
CA THR A 50 14.19 -2.51 10.65
C THR A 50 15.13 -1.42 10.15
N SER A 51 14.99 -0.98 8.90
CA SER A 51 15.84 0.07 8.33
C SER A 51 15.56 1.44 8.95
N GLY A 52 14.28 1.80 9.12
CA GLY A 52 13.88 3.07 9.74
C GLY A 52 14.25 3.14 11.21
N GLY A 53 14.03 2.08 11.97
CA GLY A 53 14.39 2.00 13.39
C GLY A 53 15.90 2.09 13.61
N ALA A 54 16.69 1.35 12.81
CA ALA A 54 18.16 1.45 12.86
C ALA A 54 18.65 2.85 12.48
N PHE A 55 18.02 3.50 11.50
CA PHE A 55 18.37 4.87 11.10
C PHE A 55 18.08 5.88 12.22
N VAL A 56 16.94 5.79 12.89
CA VAL A 56 16.60 6.66 14.03
C VAL A 56 17.58 6.43 15.19
N ALA A 57 17.89 5.17 15.51
CA ALA A 57 18.87 4.85 16.56
C ALA A 57 20.27 5.38 16.22
N ALA A 58 20.73 5.19 14.98
CA ALA A 58 22.02 5.70 14.52
C ALA A 58 22.07 7.24 14.55
N ALA A 59 21.01 7.91 14.09
CA ALA A 59 20.90 9.36 14.17
C ALA A 59 20.91 9.86 15.62
N GLY A 60 20.18 9.19 16.51
CA GLY A 60 20.17 9.48 17.94
C GLY A 60 21.55 9.33 18.57
N LEU A 61 22.26 8.24 18.26
CA LEU A 61 23.61 7.99 18.75
C LEU A 61 24.62 9.02 18.22
N LEU A 62 24.50 9.44 16.96
CA LEU A 62 25.30 10.50 16.36
C LEU A 62 25.09 11.84 17.08
N VAL A 63 23.84 12.21 17.34
CA VAL A 63 23.52 13.44 18.09
C VAL A 63 24.04 13.35 19.52
N PHE A 64 23.89 12.19 20.17
CA PHE A 64 24.39 11.95 21.51
C PHE A 64 25.93 12.02 21.60
N SER A 65 26.65 11.65 20.54
CA SER A 65 28.12 11.71 20.51
C SER A 65 28.69 13.10 20.16
N LEU A 66 27.86 14.05 19.69
CA LEU A 66 28.30 15.40 19.31
C LEU A 66 29.11 16.14 20.39
N PRO A 67 28.73 16.15 21.68
CA PRO A 67 29.52 16.82 22.69
C PRO A 67 30.93 16.23 22.78
N MET A 68 31.04 14.89 22.80
CA MET A 68 32.33 14.20 22.86
C MET A 68 33.19 14.46 21.61
N LEU A 69 32.59 14.49 20.43
CA LEU A 69 33.26 14.86 19.19
C LEU A 69 33.78 16.31 19.23
N ASN A 70 33.00 17.22 19.82
CA ASN A 70 33.40 18.62 19.97
C ASN A 70 34.61 18.77 20.90
N PHE A 71 34.63 18.05 22.04
CA PHE A 71 35.80 17.98 22.90
C PHE A 71 37.02 17.45 22.16
N ALA A 72 36.87 16.33 21.44
CA ALA A 72 37.97 15.74 20.68
C ALA A 72 38.56 16.70 19.63
N LEU A 73 37.70 17.41 18.89
CA LEU A 73 38.13 18.43 17.94
C LEU A 73 38.79 19.63 18.61
N ALA A 74 38.24 20.13 19.71
CA ALA A 74 38.78 21.29 20.40
C ALA A 74 40.18 21.01 20.95
N TYR A 75 40.39 19.86 21.58
CA TYR A 75 41.71 19.42 22.02
C TYR A 75 42.64 19.13 20.84
N GLY A 76 42.13 18.55 19.74
CA GLY A 76 42.89 18.31 18.53
C GLY A 76 43.36 19.59 17.84
N ILE A 77 42.57 20.67 17.84
CA ILE A 77 42.98 21.97 17.30
C ILE A 77 43.99 22.64 18.24
N ARG A 78 43.76 22.54 19.55
CA ARG A 78 44.63 23.09 20.59
C ARG A 78 46.06 22.53 20.49
N THR A 79 46.25 21.24 20.19
CA THR A 79 47.59 20.62 20.10
C THR A 79 48.42 21.13 18.93
N TRP A 80 47.81 21.68 17.87
CA TRP A 80 48.53 22.18 16.69
C TRP A 80 48.70 23.70 16.70
N SER A 81 47.79 24.44 17.34
CA SER A 81 47.73 25.90 17.26
C SER A 81 48.08 26.64 18.54
N ASP A 82 48.11 25.98 19.72
CA ASP A 82 48.28 26.61 21.05
C ASP A 82 47.30 27.77 21.36
N TRP A 83 46.30 27.98 20.52
CA TRP A 83 45.26 29.00 20.66
C TRP A 83 44.41 28.79 21.89
N ASN A 84 43.81 29.88 22.40
CA ASN A 84 42.90 29.85 23.54
C ASN A 84 41.83 28.74 23.36
N LEU A 85 41.59 27.93 24.41
CA LEU A 85 40.61 26.84 24.39
C LEU A 85 39.24 27.31 23.89
N ALA A 86 38.80 28.50 24.31
CA ALA A 86 37.51 29.05 23.90
C ALA A 86 37.38 29.18 22.38
N VAL A 87 38.44 29.63 21.70
CA VAL A 87 38.46 29.74 20.24
C VAL A 87 38.43 28.35 19.59
N CYS A 88 39.14 27.37 20.17
CA CYS A 88 39.17 26.00 19.66
C CYS A 88 37.79 25.32 19.75
N PHE A 89 37.06 25.53 20.86
CA PHE A 89 35.66 25.06 20.99
C PHE A 89 34.73 25.74 19.99
N LEU A 90 34.87 27.06 19.82
CA LEU A 90 34.06 27.80 18.86
C LEU A 90 34.28 27.31 17.42
N LEU A 91 35.53 27.05 17.06
CA LEU A 91 35.91 26.54 15.74
C LEU A 91 35.41 25.11 15.52
N SER A 92 35.53 24.26 16.55
CA SER A 92 35.00 22.88 16.53
C SER A 92 33.49 22.86 16.36
N PHE A 93 32.79 23.76 17.06
CA PHE A 93 31.35 23.94 16.90
C PHE A 93 31.00 24.42 15.49
N ALA A 94 31.69 25.43 14.97
CA ALA A 94 31.49 25.92 13.61
C ALA A 94 31.71 24.82 12.55
N ALA A 95 32.73 23.97 12.72
CA ALA A 95 32.98 22.83 11.86
C ALA A 95 31.83 21.81 11.88
N ASN A 96 31.33 21.46 13.07
CA ASN A 96 30.17 20.58 13.22
C ASN A 96 28.91 21.17 12.59
N VAL A 97 28.67 22.47 12.73
CA VAL A 97 27.53 23.16 12.11
C VAL A 97 27.64 23.14 10.59
N LEU A 98 28.83 23.37 10.03
CA LEU A 98 29.06 23.30 8.58
C LEU A 98 28.76 21.90 8.05
N ILE A 99 29.26 20.86 8.71
CA ILE A 99 28.99 19.45 8.37
C ILE A 99 27.48 19.19 8.43
N ALA A 100 26.81 19.58 9.51
CA ALA A 100 25.36 19.42 9.66
C ALA A 100 24.58 20.13 8.54
N LEU A 101 25.01 21.33 8.13
CA LEU A 101 24.40 22.07 7.04
C LEU A 101 24.54 21.34 5.69
N VAL A 102 25.73 20.80 5.39
CA VAL A 102 25.98 20.01 4.18
C VAL A 102 25.12 18.74 4.17
N LEU A 103 25.07 17.99 5.28
CA LEU A 103 24.20 16.81 5.38
C LEU A 103 22.72 17.18 5.22
N ALA A 104 22.26 18.29 5.79
CA ALA A 104 20.89 18.76 5.64
C ALA A 104 20.56 19.12 4.19
N LEU A 105 21.49 19.77 3.47
CA LEU A 105 21.33 20.08 2.04
C LEU A 105 21.26 18.80 1.19
N ILE A 106 22.14 17.83 1.44
CA ILE A 106 22.08 16.53 0.77
C ILE A 106 20.74 15.84 1.06
N GLY A 107 20.32 15.77 2.32
CA GLY A 107 19.04 15.22 2.72
C GLY A 107 17.86 15.90 2.02
N LEU A 108 17.90 17.23 1.88
CA LEU A 108 16.88 17.99 1.17
C LEU A 108 16.86 17.68 -0.34
N VAL A 109 18.02 17.54 -0.97
CA VAL A 109 18.12 17.17 -2.40
C VAL A 109 17.57 15.76 -2.64
N PHE A 110 17.93 14.80 -1.78
CA PHE A 110 17.38 13.44 -1.83
C PHE A 110 15.86 13.44 -1.59
N ALA A 111 15.38 14.20 -0.60
CA ALA A 111 13.95 14.34 -0.34
C ALA A 111 13.21 14.99 -1.51
N LYS A 112 13.78 16.02 -2.15
CA LYS A 112 13.21 16.62 -3.37
C LYS A 112 13.17 15.63 -4.54
N LYS A 113 14.22 14.82 -4.71
CA LYS A 113 14.27 13.77 -5.74
C LYS A 113 13.23 12.69 -5.48
N ALA A 114 13.07 12.25 -4.23
CA ALA A 114 12.03 11.32 -3.81
C ALA A 114 10.61 11.90 -4.00
N LYS A 115 10.39 13.18 -3.69
CA LYS A 115 9.12 13.87 -3.94
C LYS A 115 8.80 14.04 -5.44
N LYS A 116 9.82 14.23 -6.28
CA LYS A 116 9.65 14.31 -7.74
C LYS A 116 9.27 12.95 -8.34
N GLY A 117 9.76 11.86 -7.74
CA GLY A 117 9.25 10.50 -7.93
C GLY A 117 7.89 10.30 -7.26
N ARG A 118 6.83 10.91 -7.83
CA ARG A 118 5.45 10.91 -7.33
C ARG A 118 4.75 9.52 -7.23
N GLY A 119 5.46 8.40 -7.14
CA GLY A 119 4.87 7.06 -7.04
C GLY A 119 4.06 6.87 -5.74
N PRO A 120 4.66 7.00 -4.55
CA PRO A 120 3.98 6.66 -3.29
C PRO A 120 2.88 7.64 -2.87
N GLN A 121 3.06 8.94 -3.15
CA GLN A 121 2.07 9.97 -2.79
C GLN A 121 0.83 9.97 -3.69
N LYS A 122 0.97 9.64 -4.99
CA LYS A 122 -0.17 9.53 -5.88
C LYS A 122 -1.06 8.35 -5.50
N VAL A 123 -0.46 7.21 -5.15
CA VAL A 123 -1.21 6.02 -4.71
C VAL A 123 -1.97 6.30 -3.41
N ALA A 124 -1.33 6.93 -2.42
CA ALA A 124 -2.01 7.32 -1.18
C ALA A 124 -3.13 8.37 -1.41
N ALA A 125 -2.94 9.30 -2.34
CA ALA A 125 -3.95 10.28 -2.71
C ALA A 125 -5.14 9.63 -3.43
N SER A 126 -4.89 8.75 -4.41
CA SER A 126 -5.94 8.02 -5.12
C SER A 126 -6.75 7.11 -4.20
N VAL A 127 -6.12 6.45 -3.22
CA VAL A 127 -6.84 5.64 -2.22
C VAL A 127 -7.72 6.51 -1.31
N LYS A 128 -7.23 7.68 -0.88
CA LYS A 128 -8.05 8.64 -0.12
C LYS A 128 -9.22 9.20 -0.94
N GLU A 129 -8.99 9.48 -2.21
CA GLU A 129 -10.03 9.95 -3.13
C GLU A 129 -11.10 8.87 -3.34
N SER A 130 -10.70 7.64 -3.63
CA SER A 130 -11.63 6.50 -3.74
C SER A 130 -12.41 6.26 -2.44
N ALA A 131 -11.78 6.36 -1.27
CA ALA A 131 -12.47 6.25 0.01
C ALA A 131 -13.48 7.39 0.23
N GLY A 132 -13.16 8.61 -0.19
CA GLY A 132 -14.06 9.77 -0.10
C GLY A 132 -15.27 9.66 -1.03
N VAL A 133 -15.11 9.08 -2.23
CA VAL A 133 -16.22 8.83 -3.16
C VAL A 133 -17.14 7.74 -2.62
N LEU A 134 -16.57 6.66 -2.06
CA LEU A 134 -17.33 5.56 -1.46
C LEU A 134 -18.08 5.97 -0.18
N GLN A 135 -17.51 6.86 0.64
CA GLN A 135 -18.22 7.43 1.79
C GLN A 135 -19.35 8.39 1.41
N LYS A 136 -19.22 9.09 0.27
CA LYS A 136 -20.28 9.98 -0.26
C LYS A 136 -21.40 9.23 -0.97
N ALA A 137 -21.14 8.02 -1.44
CA ALA A 137 -22.16 7.14 -1.98
C ALA A 137 -23.01 6.57 -0.82
N LYS A 138 -24.03 7.33 -0.38
CA LYS A 138 -25.08 6.77 0.47
C LYS A 138 -25.66 5.52 -0.22
N PRO A 139 -25.84 4.38 0.50
CA PRO A 139 -26.61 3.26 -0.03
C PRO A 139 -27.98 3.79 -0.42
N HIS A 140 -28.29 3.76 -1.72
CA HIS A 140 -29.59 4.19 -2.18
C HIS A 140 -30.59 3.18 -1.62
N PRO A 141 -31.54 3.61 -0.76
CA PRO A 141 -32.67 2.75 -0.43
C PRO A 141 -33.31 2.39 -1.76
N ARG A 142 -33.40 1.10 -2.07
CA ARG A 142 -34.22 0.62 -3.17
C ARG A 142 -35.60 1.23 -2.89
N PRO A 143 -36.13 2.13 -3.75
CA PRO A 143 -37.49 2.58 -3.56
C PRO A 143 -38.33 1.31 -3.55
N ASP A 144 -39.01 1.09 -2.43
CA ASP A 144 -40.17 0.24 -2.33
C ASP A 144 -40.94 0.45 -3.61
N ARG A 145 -40.92 -0.58 -4.45
CA ARG A 145 -41.55 -0.60 -5.76
C ARG A 145 -42.97 -0.08 -5.49
N PRO A 146 -43.37 1.11 -5.99
CA PRO A 146 -44.77 1.48 -5.94
C PRO A 146 -45.46 0.31 -6.60
N GLU A 147 -46.42 -0.30 -5.92
CA GLU A 147 -47.18 -1.41 -6.48
C GLU A 147 -47.63 -0.95 -7.86
N LEU A 148 -47.01 -1.53 -8.89
CA LEU A 148 -47.38 -1.25 -10.27
C LEU A 148 -48.86 -1.59 -10.30
N PRO A 149 -49.75 -0.69 -10.77
CA PRO A 149 -51.13 -1.08 -11.03
C PRO A 149 -51.06 -2.36 -11.82
N GLU A 150 -51.63 -3.46 -11.30
CA GLU A 150 -51.51 -4.77 -11.90
C GLU A 150 -51.82 -4.64 -13.39
N LEU A 151 -50.78 -4.72 -14.22
CA LEU A 151 -50.98 -4.71 -15.66
C LEU A 151 -51.85 -5.94 -15.94
N PRO A 152 -53.02 -5.78 -16.59
CA PRO A 152 -53.89 -6.90 -16.92
C PRO A 152 -53.05 -8.00 -17.56
N ARG A 153 -53.07 -9.20 -16.98
CA ARG A 153 -52.22 -10.35 -17.40
C ARG A 153 -52.40 -10.75 -18.86
N ASP A 154 -53.40 -10.19 -19.53
CA ASP A 154 -53.72 -10.44 -20.93
C ASP A 154 -52.81 -9.70 -21.92
N ARG A 155 -52.02 -8.71 -21.48
CA ARG A 155 -51.12 -7.93 -22.37
C ARG A 155 -49.66 -8.41 -22.37
N VAL A 156 -49.31 -9.32 -21.46
CA VAL A 156 -47.99 -9.93 -21.37
C VAL A 156 -47.64 -10.80 -22.60
N PRO A 157 -48.55 -11.62 -23.18
CA PRO A 157 -48.19 -12.44 -24.34
C PRO A 157 -47.85 -11.62 -25.60
N GLU A 158 -48.56 -10.52 -25.86
CA GLU A 158 -48.29 -9.68 -27.05
C GLU A 158 -46.95 -8.97 -27.00
N ALA A 159 -46.51 -8.53 -25.82
CA ALA A 159 -45.22 -7.86 -25.65
C ALA A 159 -44.03 -8.81 -25.88
N ILE A 160 -44.19 -10.09 -25.51
CA ILE A 160 -43.17 -11.13 -25.72
C ILE A 160 -43.12 -11.53 -27.19
N GLU A 161 -44.28 -11.62 -27.86
CA GLU A 161 -44.37 -11.94 -29.29
C GLU A 161 -43.84 -10.80 -30.18
N ALA A 162 -44.08 -9.54 -29.82
CA ALA A 162 -43.55 -8.38 -30.54
C ALA A 162 -42.01 -8.29 -30.48
N VAL A 163 -41.42 -8.68 -29.35
CA VAL A 163 -39.95 -8.77 -29.20
C VAL A 163 -39.37 -9.93 -30.02
N ALA A 164 -40.04 -11.07 -30.07
CA ALA A 164 -39.61 -12.23 -30.86
C ALA A 164 -39.70 -11.96 -32.37
N ARG A 165 -40.67 -11.16 -32.82
CA ARG A 165 -40.87 -10.82 -34.24
C ARG A 165 -39.90 -9.73 -34.75
N SER A 166 -39.26 -8.98 -33.85
CA SER A 166 -38.31 -7.91 -34.18
C SER A 166 -36.86 -8.39 -34.29
N SER A 167 -36.55 -9.62 -33.88
CA SER A 167 -35.21 -10.21 -33.92
C SER A 167 -35.03 -11.27 -35.02
N SER A 168 -35.99 -11.40 -35.94
CA SER A 168 -35.92 -12.23 -37.14
C SER A 168 -35.65 -11.39 -38.38
#